data_AF-A0A0M2GTZ2-F1
#
_entry.id   AF-A0A0M2GTZ2-F1
#
_cell.length_a   1.000
_cell.length_b   1.000
_cell.length_c   1.000
_cell.angle_alpha   90.00
_cell.angle_beta   90.00
_cell.angle_gamma   90.00
#
_symmetry.space_group_name_H-M   'P 1'
#
loop_
_entity.id
_entity.type
_entity.pdbx_description
1 polymer ?
#
loop_
_entity_poly.entity_id
_entity_poly.type
_entity_poly.pdbx_seq_one_letter_code
_entity_poly.pdbx_strand_id
1 'polypeptide(L)'
;MRTGTAPGEFGGTPGQQPDFELLLQLTDVLCELGCVEDAPSRVQFAGLLGGQLRRQVDIRGVKLREDVVSLVTAALSVAGGEHVLVGVVRILEGAPAGDELDRLISPAPTLAGPLSRDDEKSARVALSRGDLPAARLRDGLAEELAGLDLPGGLTPEQLFGHLLEWNVQEDGLPPVVLLLDHAARLAGTAEHRLALTGWVDDWTGRAGLTAELGRRRERRAAVVWSPDIPRTLVVAVEPARDGSTDVVVRTWTNATPGRWDPRPGEPDTIPLDDLGHAVDEALRRGTQLWLVPREPDPGGRQEPLAYIEFLLPYDLMNHDVAGLTFAIGDGEPTPLSLRYGVHLRSLERMRTDNAVVRQQWQRRWAALKQHGITVHAWREADARRLRAWQIALAGESRRTAVLLDAPTGAPALEALKAAIAEGVGLAVWDRRGVFEEERREVVTAVFAAVTMPVQLPSVIHRMRLNAESGAQDAVQYLARNVGFLWDDPTRVVDLQAIDPGDLAS
;
A
#
# COMPACT_ATOMS: atom_id res chain seq x y z
N MET A 1 -81.22 -14.05 30.85
CA MET A 1 -81.52 -14.88 32.04
C MET A 1 -80.61 -16.10 31.96
N ARG A 2 -79.79 -16.31 33.00
CA ARG A 2 -78.92 -17.47 33.30
C ARG A 2 -77.71 -17.71 32.38
N THR A 3 -76.49 -17.29 32.75
CA THR A 3 -75.54 -17.71 33.83
C THR A 3 -74.64 -18.87 33.40
N GLY A 4 -73.33 -18.68 33.53
CA GLY A 4 -72.34 -19.76 33.39
C GLY A 4 -70.89 -19.30 33.48
N THR A 5 -70.55 -18.48 34.47
CA THR A 5 -69.17 -18.18 34.89
C THR A 5 -68.61 -19.35 35.70
N ALA A 6 -67.41 -19.84 35.37
CA ALA A 6 -66.39 -20.40 36.27
C ALA A 6 -65.14 -20.79 35.45
N PRO A 7 -63.95 -20.93 36.05
CA PRO A 7 -63.24 -19.94 36.86
C PRO A 7 -61.78 -19.74 36.35
N GLY A 8 -61.19 -18.62 36.75
CA GLY A 8 -59.78 -18.32 36.48
C GLY A 8 -58.84 -19.35 37.10
N GLU A 9 -57.95 -19.89 36.28
CA GLU A 9 -56.75 -20.59 36.74
C GLU A 9 -55.73 -19.56 37.22
N PHE A 10 -55.56 -19.52 38.54
CA PHE A 10 -54.36 -19.01 39.19
C PHE A 10 -53.18 -19.91 38.80
N GLY A 11 -52.53 -19.62 37.69
CA GLY A 11 -51.21 -20.14 37.37
C GLY A 11 -50.14 -19.35 38.12
N GLY A 12 -50.01 -19.60 39.42
CA GLY A 12 -48.81 -19.19 40.14
C GLY A 12 -47.63 -19.99 39.57
N THR A 13 -46.72 -19.32 38.87
CA THR A 13 -45.48 -19.94 38.40
C THR A 13 -44.67 -20.37 39.62
N PRO A 14 -44.32 -21.66 39.75
CA PRO A 14 -43.49 -22.13 40.85
C PRO A 14 -42.11 -21.48 40.76
N GLY A 15 -41.59 -21.08 41.93
CA GLY A 15 -40.37 -20.29 42.08
C GLY A 15 -39.22 -20.77 41.21
N GLN A 16 -38.77 -19.90 40.32
CA GLN A 16 -37.55 -20.05 39.54
C GLN A 16 -36.40 -20.13 40.53
N GLN A 17 -35.82 -21.32 40.72
CA GLN A 17 -34.61 -21.44 41.53
C GLN A 17 -33.51 -20.60 40.86
N PRO A 18 -32.80 -19.74 41.60
CA PRO A 18 -31.70 -18.97 41.06
C PRO A 18 -30.66 -19.92 40.47
N ASP A 19 -30.14 -19.61 39.29
CA ASP A 19 -28.96 -20.29 38.76
C ASP A 19 -27.83 -20.16 39.80
N PHE A 20 -27.40 -21.30 40.34
CA PHE A 20 -26.45 -21.36 41.46
C PHE A 20 -25.09 -20.77 41.06
N GLU A 21 -24.71 -20.88 39.78
CA GLU A 21 -23.45 -20.34 39.27
C GLU A 21 -23.50 -18.81 39.21
N LEU A 22 -24.60 -18.24 38.68
CA LEU A 22 -24.81 -16.80 38.66
C LEU A 22 -24.90 -16.20 40.07
N LEU A 23 -25.59 -16.89 41.00
CA LEU A 23 -25.68 -16.47 42.40
C LEU A 23 -24.30 -16.39 43.04
N LEU A 24 -23.43 -17.37 42.79
CA LEU A 24 -22.07 -17.38 43.30
C LEU A 24 -21.25 -16.21 42.73
N GLN A 25 -21.25 -16.04 41.40
CA GLN A 25 -20.49 -14.99 40.71
C GLN A 25 -20.91 -13.58 41.15
N LEU A 26 -22.22 -13.31 41.22
CA LEU A 26 -22.74 -12.02 41.69
C LEU A 26 -22.40 -11.78 43.16
N THR A 27 -22.44 -12.83 43.99
CA THR A 27 -22.07 -12.72 45.42
C THR A 27 -20.60 -12.36 45.58
N ASP A 28 -19.71 -12.99 44.82
CA ASP A 28 -18.27 -12.72 44.89
C ASP A 28 -17.95 -11.28 44.49
N VAL A 29 -18.46 -10.82 43.34
CA VAL A 29 -18.23 -9.44 42.88
C VAL A 29 -18.84 -8.43 43.85
N LEU A 30 -20.06 -8.64 44.33
CA LEU A 30 -20.67 -7.73 45.30
C LEU A 30 -19.87 -7.65 46.60
N CYS A 31 -19.29 -8.75 47.09
CA CYS A 31 -18.48 -8.72 48.32
C CYS A 31 -17.23 -7.83 48.21
N GLU A 32 -16.79 -7.50 46.99
CA GLU A 32 -15.63 -6.64 46.74
C GLU A 32 -15.98 -5.15 46.59
N LEU A 33 -17.28 -4.79 46.55
CA LEU A 33 -17.72 -3.40 46.35
C LEU A 33 -17.81 -2.61 47.67
N GLY A 34 -17.43 -1.34 47.63
CA GLY A 34 -17.45 -0.45 48.80
C GLY A 34 -18.86 -0.22 49.35
N CYS A 35 -19.88 -0.17 48.49
CA CYS A 35 -21.28 0.04 48.85
C CYS A 35 -21.92 -1.07 49.71
N VAL A 36 -21.23 -2.20 49.95
CA VAL A 36 -21.67 -3.25 50.88
C VAL A 36 -20.65 -3.58 51.97
N GLU A 37 -19.53 -2.86 52.05
CA GLU A 37 -18.42 -3.16 52.94
C GLU A 37 -18.86 -3.16 54.42
N ASP A 38 -19.55 -2.10 54.86
CA ASP A 38 -20.03 -1.96 56.24
C ASP A 38 -21.53 -2.25 56.42
N ALA A 39 -21.94 -2.53 57.66
CA ALA A 39 -23.32 -2.91 57.96
C ALA A 39 -24.35 -1.80 57.63
N PRO A 40 -24.11 -0.50 57.94
CA PRO A 40 -24.99 0.58 57.49
C PRO A 40 -25.18 0.65 55.98
N SER A 41 -24.11 0.51 55.21
CA SER A 41 -24.13 0.56 53.74
C SER A 41 -24.92 -0.60 53.16
N ARG A 42 -24.79 -1.81 53.74
CA ARG A 42 -25.66 -2.95 53.36
C ARG A 42 -27.14 -2.69 53.64
N VAL A 43 -27.48 -2.05 54.75
CA VAL A 43 -28.89 -1.72 55.07
C VAL A 43 -29.44 -0.69 54.08
N GLN A 44 -28.64 0.31 53.72
CA GLN A 44 -28.99 1.28 52.69
C GLN A 44 -29.18 0.60 51.32
N PHE A 45 -28.26 -0.30 50.96
CA PHE A 45 -28.34 -1.10 49.74
C PHE A 45 -29.62 -1.94 49.71
N ALA A 46 -29.92 -2.68 50.78
CA ALA A 46 -31.13 -3.48 50.94
C ALA A 46 -32.41 -2.63 50.80
N GLY A 47 -32.42 -1.42 51.36
CA GLY A 47 -33.53 -0.49 51.26
C GLY A 47 -33.79 0.00 49.83
N LEU A 48 -32.74 0.37 49.10
CA LEU A 48 -32.85 0.81 47.69
C LEU A 48 -33.26 -0.35 46.79
N LEU A 49 -32.63 -1.52 46.94
CA LEU A 49 -32.96 -2.72 46.21
C LEU A 49 -34.41 -3.14 46.47
N GLY A 50 -34.83 -3.19 47.74
CA GLY A 50 -36.20 -3.55 48.11
C GLY A 50 -37.25 -2.57 47.59
N GLY A 51 -36.94 -1.26 47.58
CA GLY A 51 -37.80 -0.24 47.01
C GLY A 51 -38.05 -0.44 45.51
N GLN A 52 -37.01 -0.77 44.75
CA GLN A 52 -37.10 -1.01 43.30
C GLN A 52 -37.74 -2.36 42.98
N LEU A 53 -37.46 -3.40 43.77
CA LEU A 53 -38.08 -4.73 43.63
C LEU A 53 -39.51 -4.79 44.18
N ARG A 54 -40.00 -3.72 44.84
CA ARG A 54 -41.30 -3.66 45.55
C ARG A 54 -41.46 -4.80 46.57
N ARG A 55 -40.37 -5.17 47.24
CA ARG A 55 -40.31 -6.26 48.23
C ARG A 55 -39.34 -5.91 49.34
N GLN A 56 -39.62 -6.34 50.57
CA GLN A 56 -38.65 -6.20 51.65
C GLN A 56 -37.48 -7.17 51.47
N VAL A 57 -36.26 -6.65 51.63
CA VAL A 57 -35.02 -7.41 51.62
C VAL A 57 -34.43 -7.36 53.03
N ASP A 58 -34.63 -8.43 53.77
CA ASP A 58 -34.21 -8.52 55.17
C ASP A 58 -32.75 -8.97 55.24
N ILE A 59 -31.88 -8.10 55.77
CA ILE A 59 -30.49 -8.43 56.09
C ILE A 59 -30.26 -8.32 57.59
N ARG A 60 -29.30 -9.09 58.11
CA ARG A 60 -29.02 -9.12 59.56
C ARG A 60 -27.90 -8.15 59.93
N GLY A 61 -27.05 -7.77 58.96
CA GLY A 61 -25.95 -6.84 59.17
C GLY A 61 -24.72 -7.46 59.86
N VAL A 62 -24.74 -8.78 60.14
CA VAL A 62 -23.74 -9.45 60.99
C VAL A 62 -22.55 -9.97 60.18
N LYS A 63 -22.80 -10.53 58.99
CA LYS A 63 -21.75 -11.10 58.14
C LYS A 63 -21.95 -10.67 56.70
N LEU A 64 -20.93 -10.01 56.14
CA LEU A 64 -20.91 -9.47 54.78
C LEU A 64 -21.46 -10.47 53.75
N ARG A 65 -20.84 -11.65 53.66
CA ARG A 65 -21.21 -12.65 52.64
C ARG A 65 -22.64 -13.20 52.80
N GLU A 66 -23.12 -13.36 54.02
CA GLU A 66 -24.50 -13.84 54.27
C GLU A 66 -25.54 -12.77 53.89
N ASP A 67 -25.25 -11.50 54.19
CA ASP A 67 -26.09 -10.37 53.79
C ASP A 67 -26.09 -10.19 52.26
N VAL A 68 -24.93 -10.28 51.60
CA VAL A 68 -24.81 -10.18 50.13
C VAL A 68 -25.55 -11.32 49.42
N VAL A 69 -25.43 -12.56 49.90
CA VAL A 69 -26.23 -13.68 49.36
C VAL A 69 -27.73 -13.39 49.48
N SER A 70 -28.16 -12.78 50.58
CA SER A 70 -29.58 -12.41 50.77
C SER A 70 -30.03 -11.32 49.79
N LEU A 71 -29.17 -10.33 49.50
CA LEU A 71 -29.41 -9.30 48.48
C LEU A 71 -29.54 -9.90 47.07
N VAL A 72 -28.57 -10.72 46.67
CA VAL A 72 -28.54 -11.37 45.34
C VAL A 72 -29.72 -12.32 45.19
N THR A 73 -30.03 -13.12 46.21
CA THR A 73 -31.18 -14.03 46.18
C THR A 73 -32.50 -13.27 46.06
N ALA A 74 -32.64 -12.14 46.76
CA ALA A 74 -33.83 -11.30 46.64
C ALA A 74 -34.00 -10.75 45.23
N ALA A 75 -32.91 -10.28 44.61
CA ALA A 75 -32.90 -9.82 43.22
C ALA A 75 -33.27 -10.94 42.22
N LEU A 76 -32.59 -12.08 42.28
CA LEU A 76 -32.83 -13.21 41.36
C LEU A 76 -34.19 -13.89 41.55
N SER A 77 -34.88 -13.64 42.68
CA SER A 77 -36.23 -14.15 42.92
C SER A 77 -37.34 -13.38 42.18
N VAL A 78 -37.00 -12.29 41.50
CA VAL A 78 -37.91 -11.44 40.73
C VAL A 78 -37.44 -11.40 39.28
N ALA A 79 -38.35 -11.56 38.32
CA ALA A 79 -37.99 -11.48 36.90
C ALA A 79 -37.39 -10.09 36.57
N GLY A 80 -36.18 -10.07 36.00
CA GLY A 80 -35.45 -8.84 35.71
C GLY A 80 -34.81 -8.18 36.93
N GLY A 81 -34.86 -8.81 38.11
CA GLY A 81 -34.30 -8.26 39.34
C GLY A 81 -32.76 -8.19 39.33
N GLU A 82 -32.10 -9.00 38.52
CA GLU A 82 -30.68 -8.92 38.19
C GLU A 82 -30.29 -7.56 37.58
N HIS A 83 -31.11 -7.00 36.69
CA HIS A 83 -30.86 -5.66 36.13
C HIS A 83 -31.16 -4.54 37.14
N VAL A 84 -32.11 -4.79 38.07
CA VAL A 84 -32.37 -3.87 39.19
C VAL A 84 -31.16 -3.82 40.13
N LEU A 85 -30.54 -4.98 40.41
CA LEU A 85 -29.32 -5.09 41.19
C LEU A 85 -28.17 -4.28 40.57
N VAL A 86 -27.96 -4.40 39.26
CA VAL A 86 -27.01 -3.56 38.49
C VAL A 86 -27.33 -2.08 38.64
N GLY A 87 -28.61 -1.69 38.52
CA GLY A 87 -29.05 -0.31 38.68
C GLY A 87 -28.72 0.26 40.06
N VAL A 88 -28.91 -0.52 41.13
CA VAL A 88 -28.57 -0.12 42.50
C VAL A 88 -27.06 0.05 42.67
N VAL A 89 -26.25 -0.84 42.11
CA VAL A 89 -24.78 -0.70 42.10
C VAL A 89 -24.34 0.55 41.33
N ARG A 90 -24.94 0.84 40.17
CA ARG A 90 -24.64 2.07 39.41
C ARG A 90 -24.94 3.34 40.21
N ILE A 91 -25.96 3.31 41.07
CA ILE A 91 -26.35 4.45 41.91
C ILE A 91 -25.39 4.64 43.09
N LEU A 92 -24.96 3.56 43.74
CA LEU A 92 -24.20 3.62 44.98
C LEU A 92 -22.67 3.62 44.78
N GLU A 93 -22.18 2.86 43.80
CA GLU A 93 -20.75 2.66 43.52
C GLU A 93 -20.31 3.41 42.24
N GLY A 94 -21.24 3.60 41.30
CA GLY A 94 -21.01 4.29 40.03
C GLY A 94 -21.12 3.38 38.80
N ALA A 95 -21.14 3.99 37.61
CA ALA A 95 -21.34 3.29 36.35
C ALA A 95 -20.34 2.14 36.08
N PRO A 96 -19.01 2.28 36.32
CA PRO A 96 -18.05 1.22 36.03
C PRO A 96 -18.31 -0.09 36.78
N ALA A 97 -18.63 -0.01 38.08
CA ALA A 97 -18.93 -1.17 38.91
C ALA A 97 -20.25 -1.85 38.48
N GLY A 98 -21.24 -1.05 38.08
CA GLY A 98 -22.48 -1.59 37.52
C GLY A 98 -22.26 -2.27 36.16
N ASP A 99 -21.43 -1.71 35.29
CA ASP A 99 -21.13 -2.27 33.98
C ASP A 99 -20.31 -3.58 34.06
N GLU A 100 -19.54 -3.77 35.13
CA GLU A 100 -18.89 -5.04 35.46
C GLU A 100 -19.91 -6.11 35.86
N LEU A 101 -20.86 -5.74 36.71
CA LEU A 101 -21.93 -6.65 37.13
C LEU A 101 -22.90 -7.00 35.98
N ASP A 102 -23.18 -6.04 35.09
CA ASP A 102 -24.02 -6.23 33.90
C ASP A 102 -23.40 -7.22 32.91
N ARG A 103 -22.06 -7.23 32.79
CA ARG A 103 -21.30 -8.20 31.95
C ARG A 103 -21.42 -9.64 32.44
N LEU A 104 -21.67 -9.87 33.73
CA LEU A 104 -21.91 -11.22 34.28
C LEU A 104 -23.32 -11.71 33.97
N ILE A 105 -24.30 -10.80 33.95
CA ILE A 105 -25.71 -11.11 33.71
C ILE A 105 -26.00 -11.26 32.21
N SER A 106 -25.38 -10.42 31.40
CA SER A 106 -25.43 -10.44 29.95
C SER A 106 -24.01 -10.54 29.41
N PRO A 107 -23.41 -11.75 29.38
CA PRO A 107 -22.11 -11.93 28.77
C PRO A 107 -22.19 -11.44 27.33
N ALA A 108 -21.37 -10.44 26.99
CA ALA A 108 -21.22 -10.01 25.62
C ALA A 108 -20.89 -11.24 24.76
N PRO A 109 -21.48 -11.40 23.56
CA PRO A 109 -21.10 -12.49 22.69
C PRO A 109 -19.59 -12.41 22.48
N THR A 110 -18.86 -13.42 22.95
CA THR A 110 -17.47 -13.64 22.57
C THR A 110 -17.48 -13.77 21.06
N LEU A 111 -17.00 -12.74 20.37
CA LEU A 111 -16.75 -12.81 18.93
C LEU A 111 -15.71 -13.91 18.73
N ALA A 112 -16.18 -15.12 18.39
CA ALA A 112 -15.30 -16.15 17.86
C ALA A 112 -14.58 -15.53 16.66
N GLY A 113 -13.24 -15.57 16.69
CA GLY A 113 -12.46 -15.26 15.50
C GLY A 113 -12.96 -16.10 14.31
N PRO A 114 -12.73 -15.67 13.07
CA PRO A 114 -13.30 -16.36 11.90
C PRO A 114 -12.82 -17.81 11.74
N LEU A 115 -11.72 -18.20 12.42
CA LEU A 115 -11.19 -19.56 12.44
C LEU A 115 -11.50 -20.24 13.78
N SER A 116 -11.89 -21.51 13.73
CA SER A 116 -11.90 -22.36 14.92
C SER A 116 -10.47 -22.77 15.31
N ARG A 117 -10.28 -23.25 16.54
CA ARG A 117 -8.98 -23.81 16.98
C ARG A 117 -8.47 -24.93 16.08
N ASP A 118 -9.37 -25.73 15.51
CA ASP A 118 -9.02 -26.81 14.58
C ASP A 118 -8.59 -26.26 13.21
N ASP A 119 -9.22 -25.17 12.76
CA ASP A 119 -8.80 -24.46 11.54
C ASP A 119 -7.41 -23.86 11.72
N GLU A 120 -7.12 -23.22 12.86
CA GLU A 120 -5.80 -22.67 13.16
C GLU A 120 -4.72 -23.77 13.17
N LYS A 121 -4.99 -24.89 13.85
CA LYS A 121 -4.04 -26.00 13.94
C LYS A 121 -3.77 -26.62 12.58
N SER A 122 -4.82 -26.85 11.79
CA SER A 122 -4.68 -27.43 10.44
C SER A 122 -4.00 -26.47 9.45
N ALA A 123 -4.23 -25.16 9.58
CA ALA A 123 -3.57 -24.14 8.78
C ALA A 123 -2.05 -24.10 9.05
N ARG A 124 -1.63 -24.13 10.32
CA ARG A 124 -0.20 -24.20 10.69
C ARG A 124 0.47 -25.45 10.13
N VAL A 125 -0.23 -26.60 10.20
CA VAL A 125 0.26 -27.85 9.60
C VAL A 125 0.41 -27.72 8.08
N ALA A 126 -0.49 -27.02 7.39
CA ALA A 126 -0.37 -26.79 5.95
C ALA A 126 0.81 -25.87 5.63
N LEU A 127 0.98 -24.79 6.40
CA LEU A 127 2.05 -23.79 6.25
C LEU A 127 3.45 -24.36 6.49
N SER A 128 3.58 -25.34 7.40
CA SER A 128 4.87 -25.93 7.77
C SER A 128 5.35 -27.06 6.87
N ARG A 129 4.65 -27.39 5.77
CA ARG A 129 5.01 -28.54 4.90
C ARG A 129 6.21 -28.30 3.99
N GLY A 130 6.67 -27.06 3.87
CA GLY A 130 7.86 -26.74 3.12
C GLY A 130 8.29 -25.29 3.31
N ASP A 131 9.45 -24.97 2.78
CA ASP A 131 10.00 -23.62 2.91
C ASP A 131 9.23 -22.61 2.07
N LEU A 132 9.01 -21.43 2.65
CA LEU A 132 8.35 -20.29 2.01
C LEU A 132 9.24 -19.05 2.12
N PRO A 133 9.42 -18.29 1.03
CA PRO A 133 10.19 -17.06 1.06
C PRO A 133 9.42 -15.98 1.85
N ALA A 134 9.76 -15.82 3.13
CA ALA A 134 9.05 -14.97 4.09
C ALA A 134 8.84 -13.53 3.61
N ALA A 135 9.89 -12.92 3.05
CA ALA A 135 9.81 -11.56 2.50
C ALA A 135 8.80 -11.46 1.35
N ARG A 136 8.83 -12.40 0.39
CA ARG A 136 7.89 -12.39 -0.75
C ARG A 136 6.45 -12.63 -0.31
N LEU A 137 6.25 -13.48 0.70
CA LEU A 137 4.94 -13.75 1.26
C LEU A 137 4.36 -12.51 1.95
N ARG A 138 5.17 -11.83 2.78
CA ARG A 138 4.80 -10.58 3.44
C ARG A 138 4.48 -9.47 2.43
N ASP A 139 5.38 -9.22 1.46
CA ASP A 139 5.23 -8.17 0.46
C ASP A 139 3.91 -8.36 -0.32
N GLY A 140 3.70 -9.58 -0.82
CA GLY A 140 2.52 -9.86 -1.63
C GLY A 140 1.22 -9.90 -0.83
N LEU A 141 1.26 -10.21 0.46
CA LEU A 141 0.09 -10.10 1.34
C LEU A 141 -0.22 -8.64 1.69
N ALA A 142 0.78 -7.82 2.00
CA ALA A 142 0.60 -6.39 2.26
C ALA A 142 -0.09 -5.72 1.07
N GLU A 143 0.32 -6.07 -0.16
CA GLU A 143 -0.34 -5.62 -1.39
C GLU A 143 -1.82 -6.06 -1.47
N GLU A 144 -2.13 -7.30 -1.10
CA GLU A 144 -3.49 -7.86 -1.13
C GLU A 144 -4.41 -7.22 -0.06
N LEU A 145 -3.83 -6.75 1.04
CA LEU A 145 -4.49 -6.02 2.12
C LEU A 145 -4.44 -4.49 1.92
N ALA A 146 -4.45 -4.03 0.68
CA ALA A 146 -4.47 -2.60 0.29
C ALA A 146 -3.24 -1.78 0.72
N GLY A 147 -2.11 -2.43 1.01
CA GLY A 147 -0.86 -1.76 1.41
C GLY A 147 -0.74 -1.48 2.89
N LEU A 148 -1.47 -2.22 3.74
CA LEU A 148 -1.27 -2.18 5.19
C LEU A 148 0.18 -2.57 5.54
N ASP A 149 0.77 -1.86 6.50
CA ASP A 149 2.14 -2.10 6.93
C ASP A 149 2.21 -3.39 7.74
N LEU A 150 2.84 -4.42 7.16
CA LEU A 150 3.09 -5.69 7.81
C LEU A 150 4.51 -5.72 8.37
N PRO A 151 4.69 -6.10 9.65
CA PRO A 151 6.00 -6.12 10.30
C PRO A 151 7.02 -6.95 9.51
N GLY A 152 8.20 -6.34 9.29
CA GLY A 152 9.33 -6.99 8.64
C GLY A 152 10.01 -8.04 9.53
N GLY A 153 10.78 -8.93 8.90
CA GLY A 153 11.62 -9.91 9.61
C GLY A 153 10.89 -11.09 10.26
N LEU A 154 9.55 -11.17 10.16
CA LEU A 154 8.77 -12.29 10.67
C LEU A 154 8.89 -13.53 9.78
N THR A 155 8.93 -14.70 10.39
CA THR A 155 8.74 -15.97 9.69
C THR A 155 7.28 -16.13 9.25
N PRO A 156 6.95 -17.01 8.27
CA PRO A 156 5.57 -17.27 7.87
C PRO A 156 4.65 -17.65 9.05
N GLU A 157 5.16 -18.44 9.99
CA GLU A 157 4.45 -18.86 11.20
C GLU A 157 4.15 -17.69 12.16
N GLN A 158 5.12 -16.78 12.31
CA GLN A 158 4.96 -15.57 13.13
C GLN A 158 4.00 -14.58 12.46
N LEU A 159 4.09 -14.43 11.14
CA LEU A 159 3.16 -13.61 10.36
C LEU A 159 1.74 -14.17 10.43
N PHE A 160 1.57 -15.50 10.37
CA PHE A 160 0.30 -16.17 10.60
C PHE A 160 -0.28 -15.83 11.98
N GLY A 161 0.54 -15.93 13.04
CA GLY A 161 0.14 -15.58 14.40
C GLY A 161 -0.31 -14.12 14.53
N HIS A 162 0.43 -13.20 13.93
CA HIS A 162 0.10 -11.77 13.95
C HIS A 162 -1.24 -11.47 13.26
N LEU A 163 -1.54 -12.16 12.16
CA LEU A 163 -2.76 -11.92 11.38
C LEU A 163 -4.02 -12.58 11.96
N LEU A 164 -3.88 -13.49 12.93
CA LEU A 164 -5.04 -14.04 13.64
C LEU A 164 -5.75 -12.98 14.49
N GLU A 165 -5.03 -11.94 14.91
CA GLU A 165 -5.57 -10.83 15.69
C GLU A 165 -6.30 -9.81 14.81
N TRP A 166 -6.24 -9.96 13.49
CA TRP A 166 -6.79 -8.99 12.55
C TRP A 166 -8.25 -9.31 12.18
N ASN A 167 -9.03 -8.24 12.00
CA ASN A 167 -10.43 -8.36 11.59
C ASN A 167 -10.55 -8.92 10.16
N VAL A 168 -11.69 -9.58 9.91
CA VAL A 168 -12.11 -9.96 8.55
C VAL A 168 -12.15 -8.73 7.66
N GLN A 169 -11.75 -8.91 6.40
CA GLN A 169 -11.76 -7.85 5.40
C GLN A 169 -13.20 -7.52 4.96
N GLU A 170 -13.39 -6.44 4.20
CA GLU A 170 -14.72 -6.00 3.73
C GLU A 170 -15.47 -7.07 2.93
N ASP A 171 -14.74 -7.99 2.28
CA ASP A 171 -15.29 -9.13 1.55
C ASP A 171 -15.47 -10.39 2.41
N GLY A 172 -15.35 -10.27 3.74
CA GLY A 172 -15.54 -11.35 4.70
C GLY A 172 -14.35 -12.32 4.82
N LEU A 173 -13.32 -12.17 3.99
CA LEU A 173 -12.13 -13.03 4.02
C LEU A 173 -11.20 -12.62 5.18
N PRO A 174 -10.79 -13.56 6.05
CA PRO A 174 -9.78 -13.28 7.07
C PRO A 174 -8.39 -13.08 6.46
N PRO A 175 -7.57 -12.12 6.93
CA PRO A 175 -6.20 -11.93 6.47
C PRO A 175 -5.33 -13.19 6.55
N VAL A 176 -5.56 -14.02 7.56
CA VAL A 176 -4.88 -15.31 7.72
C VAL A 176 -5.20 -16.32 6.61
N VAL A 177 -6.42 -16.31 6.06
CA VAL A 177 -6.78 -17.17 4.93
C VAL A 177 -6.11 -16.67 3.64
N LEU A 178 -6.05 -15.34 3.47
CA LEU A 178 -5.34 -14.71 2.36
C LEU A 178 -3.82 -14.99 2.41
N LEU A 179 -3.23 -15.05 3.60
CA LEU A 179 -1.84 -15.47 3.79
C LEU A 179 -1.60 -16.88 3.23
N LEU A 180 -2.43 -17.86 3.58
CA LEU A 180 -2.26 -19.25 3.09
C LEU A 180 -2.46 -19.36 1.58
N ASP A 181 -3.43 -18.63 1.03
CA ASP A 181 -3.67 -18.59 -0.40
C ASP A 181 -2.48 -17.99 -1.16
N HIS A 182 -1.86 -16.95 -0.58
CA HIS A 182 -0.66 -16.34 -1.11
C HIS A 182 0.56 -17.27 -1.00
N ALA A 183 0.70 -17.97 0.14
CA ALA A 183 1.74 -18.95 0.38
C ALA A 183 1.69 -20.10 -0.64
N ALA A 184 0.50 -20.54 -1.05
CA ALA A 184 0.35 -21.61 -2.03
C ALA A 184 1.07 -21.28 -3.36
N ARG A 185 1.05 -20.02 -3.80
CA ARG A 185 1.73 -19.57 -5.03
C ARG A 185 3.25 -19.58 -4.89
N LEU A 186 3.75 -19.33 -3.68
CA LEU A 186 5.18 -19.25 -3.39
C LEU A 186 5.78 -20.61 -3.01
N ALA A 187 4.95 -21.61 -2.74
CA ALA A 187 5.39 -22.96 -2.41
C ALA A 187 6.24 -23.56 -3.54
N GLY A 188 7.47 -23.94 -3.20
CA GLY A 188 8.45 -24.49 -4.13
C GLY A 188 8.11 -25.90 -4.64
N THR A 189 7.33 -26.68 -3.89
CA THR A 189 6.93 -28.05 -4.26
C THR A 189 5.45 -28.11 -4.62
N ALA A 190 5.10 -29.01 -5.55
CA ALA A 190 3.71 -29.23 -5.96
C ALA A 190 2.83 -29.75 -4.80
N GLU A 191 3.40 -30.60 -3.94
CA GLU A 191 2.72 -31.13 -2.76
C GLU A 191 2.37 -30.04 -1.75
N HIS A 192 3.31 -29.15 -1.43
CA HIS A 192 3.08 -28.04 -0.50
C HIS A 192 2.03 -27.06 -1.06
N ARG A 193 2.12 -26.75 -2.36
CA ARG A 193 1.12 -25.94 -3.05
C ARG A 193 -0.28 -26.55 -2.95
N LEU A 194 -0.42 -27.84 -3.25
CA LEU A 194 -1.71 -28.55 -3.17
C LEU A 194 -2.27 -28.55 -1.74
N ALA A 195 -1.42 -28.73 -0.74
CA ALA A 195 -1.85 -28.70 0.66
C ALA A 195 -2.41 -27.33 1.07
N LEU A 196 -1.72 -26.24 0.69
CA LEU A 196 -2.16 -24.88 0.98
C LEU A 196 -3.42 -24.50 0.20
N THR A 197 -3.45 -24.76 -1.11
CA THR A 197 -4.62 -24.50 -1.95
C THR A 197 -5.83 -25.29 -1.46
N GLY A 198 -5.66 -26.58 -1.17
CA GLY A 198 -6.73 -27.44 -0.66
C GLY A 198 -7.29 -26.95 0.67
N TRP A 199 -6.42 -26.56 1.61
CA TRP A 199 -6.87 -26.01 2.89
C TRP A 199 -7.71 -24.73 2.70
N VAL A 200 -7.25 -23.81 1.85
CA VAL A 200 -7.95 -22.55 1.58
C VAL A 200 -9.30 -22.79 0.90
N ASP A 201 -9.33 -23.66 -0.12
CA ASP A 201 -10.54 -23.96 -0.87
C ASP A 201 -11.58 -24.67 0.04
N ASP A 202 -11.14 -25.60 0.90
CA ASP A 202 -11.99 -26.29 1.87
C ASP A 202 -12.56 -25.33 2.93
N TRP A 203 -11.73 -24.44 3.48
CA TRP A 203 -12.19 -23.46 4.46
C TRP A 203 -13.18 -22.48 3.84
N THR A 204 -12.86 -21.89 2.68
CA THR A 204 -13.75 -20.94 1.99
C THR A 204 -15.04 -21.60 1.52
N GLY A 205 -15.00 -22.87 1.12
CA GLY A 205 -16.19 -23.68 0.83
C GLY A 205 -17.11 -23.83 2.04
N ARG A 206 -16.57 -24.15 3.23
CA ARG A 206 -17.36 -24.22 4.47
C ARG A 206 -17.88 -22.86 4.93
N ALA A 207 -17.12 -21.80 4.71
CA ALA A 207 -17.50 -20.43 5.08
C ALA A 207 -18.44 -19.76 4.06
N GLY A 208 -18.68 -20.37 2.89
CA GLY A 208 -19.49 -19.78 1.82
C GLY A 208 -18.83 -18.61 1.08
N LEU A 209 -17.49 -18.49 1.14
CA LEU A 209 -16.69 -17.37 0.61
C LEU A 209 -15.90 -17.72 -0.67
N THR A 210 -16.28 -18.80 -1.36
CA THR A 210 -15.57 -19.27 -2.57
C THR A 210 -15.60 -18.23 -3.70
N ALA A 211 -16.70 -17.47 -3.85
CA ALA A 211 -16.82 -16.46 -4.90
C ALA A 211 -15.93 -15.24 -4.62
N GLU A 212 -15.81 -14.83 -3.37
CA GLU A 212 -14.97 -13.74 -2.88
C GLU A 212 -13.50 -14.07 -3.10
N LEU A 213 -13.08 -15.29 -2.73
CA LEU A 213 -11.73 -15.79 -3.00
C LEU A 213 -11.46 -15.86 -4.51
N GLY A 214 -12.43 -16.32 -5.30
CA GLY A 214 -12.37 -16.32 -6.76
C GLY A 214 -12.09 -14.91 -7.31
N ARG A 215 -12.87 -13.91 -6.89
CA ARG A 215 -12.66 -12.51 -7.27
C ARG A 215 -11.30 -11.96 -6.85
N ARG A 216 -10.76 -12.35 -5.68
CA ARG A 216 -9.39 -12.00 -5.26
C ARG A 216 -8.33 -12.65 -6.16
N ARG A 217 -8.49 -13.92 -6.51
CA ARG A 217 -7.61 -14.64 -7.45
C ARG A 217 -7.65 -14.03 -8.84
N GLU A 218 -8.83 -13.69 -9.35
CA GLU A 218 -9.01 -13.02 -10.65
C GLU A 218 -8.39 -11.63 -10.67
N ARG A 219 -8.64 -10.80 -9.65
CA ARG A 219 -8.00 -9.47 -9.52
C ARG A 219 -6.48 -9.58 -9.52
N ARG A 220 -5.93 -10.55 -8.80
CA ARG A 220 -4.47 -10.81 -8.80
C ARG A 220 -3.98 -11.33 -10.15
N ALA A 221 -4.72 -12.21 -10.81
CA ALA A 221 -4.36 -12.72 -12.14
C ALA A 221 -4.43 -11.62 -13.23
N ALA A 222 -5.29 -10.61 -13.06
CA ALA A 222 -5.37 -9.46 -13.94
C ALA A 222 -4.15 -8.51 -13.82
N VAL A 223 -3.36 -8.62 -12.75
CA VAL A 223 -2.11 -7.89 -12.61
C VAL A 223 -1.07 -8.47 -13.57
N VAL A 224 -0.71 -7.69 -14.59
CA VAL A 224 0.30 -8.07 -15.58
C VAL A 224 1.68 -7.94 -14.97
N TRP A 225 2.31 -9.07 -14.63
CA TRP A 225 3.73 -9.10 -14.29
C TRP A 225 4.56 -8.88 -15.56
N SER A 226 5.55 -7.99 -15.49
CA SER A 226 6.50 -7.72 -16.58
C SER A 226 7.92 -7.63 -16.04
N PRO A 227 8.87 -8.45 -16.54
CA PRO A 227 10.27 -8.41 -16.11
C PRO A 227 10.95 -7.07 -16.39
N ASP A 228 10.34 -6.25 -17.25
CA ASP A 228 10.84 -4.95 -17.69
C ASP A 228 10.61 -3.85 -16.64
N ILE A 229 9.75 -4.09 -15.63
CA ILE A 229 9.43 -3.11 -14.60
C ILE A 229 10.44 -3.22 -13.45
N PRO A 230 11.27 -2.20 -13.20
CA PRO A 230 12.27 -2.26 -12.15
C PRO A 230 11.76 -1.65 -10.83
N ARG A 231 12.62 -1.66 -9.81
CA ARG A 231 12.45 -0.77 -8.66
C ARG A 231 12.64 0.66 -9.12
N THR A 232 11.76 1.55 -8.69
CA THR A 232 11.73 2.91 -9.26
C THR A 232 11.27 3.93 -8.24
N LEU A 233 11.99 5.05 -8.18
CA LEU A 233 11.49 6.30 -7.60
C LEU A 233 11.05 7.20 -8.77
N VAL A 234 9.78 7.56 -8.82
CA VAL A 234 9.27 8.57 -9.75
C VAL A 234 9.27 9.90 -9.02
N VAL A 235 9.83 10.94 -9.65
CA VAL A 235 9.87 12.30 -9.11
C VAL A 235 9.24 13.24 -10.13
N ALA A 236 8.05 13.76 -9.83
CA ALA A 236 7.44 14.82 -10.63
C ALA A 236 7.84 16.18 -10.06
N VAL A 237 8.27 17.08 -10.94
CA VAL A 237 8.64 18.45 -10.58
C VAL A 237 7.68 19.39 -11.30
N GLU A 238 6.84 20.10 -10.56
CA GLU A 238 5.81 20.97 -11.10
C GLU A 238 6.11 22.42 -10.70
N PRO A 239 5.98 23.43 -11.59
CA PRO A 239 6.03 24.82 -11.14
C PRO A 239 4.95 25.09 -10.10
N ALA A 240 5.28 25.80 -9.02
CA ALA A 240 4.30 26.22 -8.02
C ALA A 240 3.27 27.18 -8.65
N ARG A 241 1.99 27.08 -8.23
CA ARG A 241 0.88 27.90 -8.77
C ARG A 241 0.65 29.20 -8.00
N ASP A 242 1.48 29.49 -7.01
CA ASP A 242 1.40 30.68 -6.15
C ASP A 242 2.16 31.90 -6.71
N GLY A 243 2.75 31.77 -7.91
CA GLY A 243 3.51 32.82 -8.57
C GLY A 243 4.95 32.95 -8.06
N SER A 244 5.40 32.08 -7.15
CA SER A 244 6.80 31.95 -6.78
C SER A 244 7.62 31.28 -7.89
N THR A 245 8.94 31.25 -7.72
CA THR A 245 9.86 30.45 -8.55
C THR A 245 10.05 29.04 -8.00
N ASP A 246 9.29 28.66 -6.98
CA ASP A 246 9.40 27.37 -6.33
C ASP A 246 8.76 26.27 -7.19
N VAL A 247 9.10 25.04 -6.84
CA VAL A 247 8.56 23.83 -7.48
C VAL A 247 7.90 22.94 -6.44
N VAL A 248 6.80 22.33 -6.83
CA VAL A 248 6.16 21.24 -6.10
C VAL A 248 6.78 19.93 -6.58
N VAL A 249 7.44 19.23 -5.65
CA VAL A 249 8.04 17.91 -5.88
C VAL A 249 7.09 16.85 -5.34
N ARG A 250 6.59 16.00 -6.23
CA ARG A 250 5.78 14.83 -5.87
C ARG A 250 6.58 13.56 -6.14
N THR A 251 6.47 12.59 -5.26
CA THR A 251 7.23 11.33 -5.40
C THR A 251 6.32 10.13 -5.38
N TRP A 252 6.73 9.07 -6.09
CA TRP A 252 6.13 7.75 -5.95
C TRP A 252 7.21 6.68 -5.92
N THR A 253 7.06 5.71 -5.03
CA THR A 253 8.00 4.59 -4.89
C THR A 253 7.37 3.29 -5.39
N ASN A 254 7.93 2.72 -6.45
CA ASN A 254 7.67 1.35 -6.88
C ASN A 254 8.72 0.42 -6.26
N ALA A 255 8.39 -0.22 -5.14
CA ALA A 255 9.32 -1.07 -4.38
C ALA A 255 9.46 -2.49 -4.97
N THR A 256 8.41 -3.00 -5.60
CA THR A 256 8.36 -4.36 -6.14
C THR A 256 8.66 -4.37 -7.64
N PRO A 257 9.83 -4.88 -8.10
CA PRO A 257 10.06 -5.04 -9.52
C PRO A 257 9.14 -6.12 -10.09
N GLY A 258 8.87 -6.08 -11.39
CA GLY A 258 7.95 -6.99 -12.04
C GLY A 258 6.51 -6.48 -12.11
N ARG A 259 6.14 -5.49 -11.30
CA ARG A 259 4.79 -4.95 -11.20
C ARG A 259 4.87 -3.43 -11.07
N TRP A 260 3.95 -2.72 -11.71
CA TRP A 260 3.83 -1.28 -11.56
C TRP A 260 2.71 -0.99 -10.57
N ASP A 261 3.09 -0.67 -9.33
CA ASP A 261 2.19 -0.26 -8.25
C ASP A 261 2.86 0.84 -7.39
N PRO A 262 3.16 2.00 -8.00
CA PRO A 262 3.94 3.04 -7.34
C PRO A 262 3.14 3.70 -6.21
N ARG A 263 3.69 3.71 -5.00
CA ARG A 263 3.05 4.33 -3.82
C ARG A 263 3.38 5.82 -3.73
N PRO A 264 2.38 6.71 -3.64
CA PRO A 264 2.62 8.14 -3.53
C PRO A 264 3.30 8.48 -2.19
N GLY A 265 4.26 9.39 -2.23
CA GLY A 265 4.83 10.07 -1.08
C GLY A 265 4.16 11.43 -0.85
N GLU A 266 4.50 12.06 0.26
CA GLU A 266 4.05 13.42 0.57
C GLU A 266 4.69 14.44 -0.40
N PRO A 267 3.91 15.40 -0.93
CA PRO A 267 4.44 16.46 -1.78
C PRO A 267 5.18 17.52 -0.96
N ASP A 268 6.30 18.00 -1.49
CA ASP A 268 7.11 19.06 -0.88
C ASP A 268 7.16 20.28 -1.83
N THR A 269 7.02 21.50 -1.31
CA THR A 269 7.22 22.75 -2.10
C THR A 269 8.56 23.36 -1.72
N ILE A 270 9.46 23.49 -2.68
CA ILE A 270 10.85 23.88 -2.45
C ILE A 270 11.40 24.75 -3.59
N PRO A 271 12.45 25.54 -3.37
CA PRO A 271 13.21 26.16 -4.46
C PRO A 271 13.77 25.10 -5.41
N LEU A 272 13.84 25.41 -6.71
CA LEU A 272 14.38 24.47 -7.71
C LEU A 272 15.83 24.06 -7.41
N ASP A 273 16.64 24.96 -6.87
CA ASP A 273 18.04 24.70 -6.51
C ASP A 273 18.18 23.63 -5.39
N ASP A 274 17.13 23.45 -4.57
CA ASP A 274 17.08 22.46 -3.50
C ASP A 274 16.54 21.09 -3.96
N LEU A 275 16.25 20.91 -5.26
CA LEU A 275 15.71 19.67 -5.81
C LEU A 275 16.58 18.45 -5.47
N GLY A 276 17.91 18.59 -5.49
CA GLY A 276 18.82 17.51 -5.12
C GLY A 276 18.61 17.00 -3.69
N HIS A 277 18.41 17.93 -2.74
CA HIS A 277 18.16 17.60 -1.34
C HIS A 277 16.80 16.91 -1.16
N ALA A 278 15.74 17.39 -1.81
CA ALA A 278 14.43 16.74 -1.75
C ALA A 278 14.44 15.31 -2.32
N VAL A 279 15.18 15.09 -3.42
CA VAL A 279 15.35 13.75 -3.99
C VAL A 279 16.14 12.84 -3.04
N ASP A 280 17.19 13.34 -2.38
CA ASP A 280 17.93 12.58 -1.36
C ASP A 280 17.03 12.17 -0.17
N GLU A 281 16.21 13.09 0.35
CA GLU A 281 15.24 12.80 1.40
C GLU A 281 14.21 11.74 0.97
N ALA A 282 13.70 11.85 -0.26
CA ALA A 282 12.80 10.86 -0.85
C ALA A 282 13.47 9.50 -1.04
N LEU A 283 14.73 9.47 -1.45
CA LEU A 283 15.52 8.24 -1.52
C LEU A 283 15.73 7.64 -0.13
N ARG A 284 16.03 8.42 0.90
CA ARG A 284 16.17 7.91 2.28
C ARG A 284 14.87 7.28 2.78
N ARG A 285 13.71 7.93 2.52
CA ARG A 285 12.37 7.37 2.77
C ARG A 285 12.12 6.08 1.97
N GLY A 286 12.37 6.10 0.66
CA GLY A 286 12.16 4.97 -0.23
C GLY A 286 13.12 3.79 0.00
N THR A 287 14.33 4.04 0.49
CA THR A 287 15.32 2.99 0.76
C THR A 287 14.89 2.13 1.94
N GLN A 288 14.12 2.65 2.90
CA GLN A 288 13.48 1.81 3.94
C GLN A 288 12.54 0.76 3.33
N LEU A 289 11.88 1.08 2.20
CA LEU A 289 11.04 0.14 1.44
C LEU A 289 11.86 -0.79 0.54
N TRP A 290 13.08 -0.43 0.15
CA TRP A 290 13.98 -1.24 -0.68
C TRP A 290 14.93 -2.14 0.12
N LEU A 291 15.13 -1.85 1.42
CA LEU A 291 16.15 -2.46 2.29
C LEU A 291 15.82 -3.84 2.83
N VAL A 292 14.71 -4.47 2.46
CA VAL A 292 14.47 -5.88 2.85
C VAL A 292 15.53 -6.74 2.15
N PRO A 293 16.54 -7.28 2.86
CA PRO A 293 17.58 -8.08 2.26
C PRO A 293 16.92 -9.32 1.67
N ARG A 294 17.04 -9.52 0.36
CA ARG A 294 16.58 -10.76 -0.27
C ARG A 294 17.68 -11.81 -0.13
N GLU A 295 17.26 -13.03 0.16
CA GLU A 295 18.12 -14.19 -0.07
C GLU A 295 18.65 -14.12 -1.50
N PRO A 296 19.97 -14.30 -1.70
CA PRO A 296 20.57 -14.28 -3.02
C PRO A 296 19.84 -15.29 -3.90
N ASP A 297 19.43 -14.85 -5.09
CA ASP A 297 18.85 -15.73 -6.10
C ASP A 297 19.81 -16.93 -6.28
N PRO A 298 19.36 -18.20 -6.27
CA PRO A 298 20.24 -19.37 -6.36
C PRO A 298 21.15 -19.38 -7.60
N GLY A 299 20.83 -18.52 -8.59
CA GLY A 299 21.62 -18.31 -9.81
C GLY A 299 22.66 -17.19 -9.74
N GLY A 300 22.92 -16.57 -8.58
CA GLY A 300 23.95 -15.53 -8.43
C GLY A 300 23.69 -14.26 -9.27
N ARG A 301 22.44 -14.01 -9.66
CA ARG A 301 22.08 -12.83 -10.45
C ARG A 301 22.21 -11.58 -9.60
N GLN A 302 23.02 -10.64 -10.06
CA GLN A 302 23.18 -9.31 -9.49
C GLN A 302 21.81 -8.64 -9.31
N GLU A 303 21.58 -7.99 -8.16
CA GLU A 303 20.31 -7.29 -7.93
C GLU A 303 20.02 -6.29 -9.07
N PRO A 304 18.79 -6.25 -9.59
CA PRO A 304 18.44 -5.32 -10.66
C PRO A 304 18.67 -3.87 -10.23
N LEU A 305 19.28 -3.06 -11.11
CA LEU A 305 19.49 -1.63 -10.90
C LEU A 305 18.15 -0.92 -10.57
N ALA A 306 18.16 -0.08 -9.53
CA ALA A 306 17.04 0.81 -9.24
C ALA A 306 17.10 2.07 -10.12
N TYR A 307 15.94 2.54 -10.55
CA TYR A 307 15.80 3.70 -11.43
C TYR A 307 15.20 4.90 -10.72
N ILE A 308 15.53 6.09 -11.21
CA ILE A 308 14.86 7.35 -10.86
C ILE A 308 14.31 7.96 -12.15
N GLU A 309 12.98 8.07 -12.24
CA GLU A 309 12.29 8.67 -13.39
C GLU A 309 11.83 10.07 -13.03
N PHE A 310 12.39 11.09 -13.69
CA PHE A 310 11.98 12.48 -13.49
C PHE A 310 10.88 12.85 -14.49
N LEU A 311 9.68 13.17 -13.99
CA LEU A 311 8.61 13.77 -14.77
C LEU A 311 8.80 15.29 -14.74
N LEU A 312 9.29 15.85 -15.85
CA LEU A 312 9.61 17.28 -15.93
C LEU A 312 8.67 18.00 -16.90
N PRO A 313 8.36 19.29 -16.67
CA PRO A 313 7.77 20.14 -17.69
C PRO A 313 8.78 20.43 -18.80
N TYR A 314 8.30 20.87 -19.96
CA TYR A 314 9.14 21.20 -21.12
C TYR A 314 10.32 22.13 -20.79
N ASP A 315 10.09 23.13 -19.96
CA ASP A 315 11.11 24.14 -19.62
C ASP A 315 12.25 23.56 -18.75
N LEU A 316 12.01 22.43 -18.08
CA LEU A 316 13.00 21.72 -17.28
C LEU A 316 13.57 20.50 -17.99
N MET A 317 13.19 20.22 -19.24
CA MET A 317 13.67 19.03 -19.97
C MET A 317 15.18 18.97 -20.09
N ASN A 318 15.88 20.11 -20.19
CA ASN A 318 17.34 20.12 -20.25
C ASN A 318 18.03 20.18 -18.87
N HIS A 319 17.30 20.17 -17.75
CA HIS A 319 17.87 20.29 -16.41
C HIS A 319 18.72 19.06 -16.02
N ASP A 320 19.75 19.25 -15.19
CA ASP A 320 20.72 18.17 -14.88
C ASP A 320 20.29 17.25 -13.74
N VAL A 321 19.20 16.52 -13.95
CA VAL A 321 18.71 15.62 -12.90
C VAL A 321 19.63 14.41 -12.67
N ALA A 322 20.46 14.04 -13.65
CA ALA A 322 21.43 12.96 -13.53
C ALA A 322 22.66 13.35 -12.70
N GLY A 323 23.02 14.64 -12.76
CA GLY A 323 24.10 15.26 -11.99
C GLY A 323 23.73 15.69 -10.58
N LEU A 324 22.43 15.72 -10.22
CA LEU A 324 22.01 15.96 -8.83
C LEU A 324 22.74 15.00 -7.90
N THR A 325 23.16 15.48 -6.74
CA THR A 325 23.97 14.71 -5.81
C THR A 325 23.14 14.18 -4.65
N PHE A 326 23.58 13.05 -4.10
CA PHE A 326 23.02 12.44 -2.90
C PHE A 326 24.17 11.95 -2.00
N ALA A 327 23.91 11.88 -0.69
CA ALA A 327 24.91 11.46 0.29
C ALA A 327 24.49 10.14 0.96
N ILE A 328 25.45 9.28 1.27
CA ILE A 328 25.22 8.05 2.04
C ILE A 328 26.03 8.15 3.32
N GLY A 329 25.34 8.25 4.46
CA GLY A 329 26.00 8.46 5.75
C GLY A 329 26.85 9.74 5.72
N ASP A 330 28.08 9.65 6.20
CA ASP A 330 29.03 10.78 6.25
C ASP A 330 29.92 10.88 4.99
N GLY A 331 29.55 10.22 3.89
CA GLY A 331 30.32 10.22 2.64
C GLY A 331 30.15 11.50 1.81
N GLU A 332 31.10 11.74 0.91
CA GLU A 332 31.02 12.84 -0.08
C GLU A 332 29.77 12.67 -0.98
N PRO A 333 29.06 13.78 -1.32
CA PRO A 333 27.94 13.72 -2.24
C PRO A 333 28.35 13.19 -3.61
N THR A 334 27.63 12.20 -4.12
CA THR A 334 27.87 11.60 -5.44
C THR A 334 26.70 11.85 -6.38
N PRO A 335 26.93 12.03 -7.70
CA PRO A 335 25.83 12.18 -8.66
C PRO A 335 24.90 10.95 -8.67
N LEU A 336 23.60 11.18 -8.74
CA LEU A 336 22.55 10.13 -8.78
C LEU A 336 22.85 9.09 -9.86
N SER A 337 23.33 9.55 -11.01
CA SER A 337 23.61 8.71 -12.18
C SER A 337 24.66 7.62 -11.97
N LEU A 338 25.52 7.74 -10.96
CA LEU A 338 26.55 6.74 -10.65
C LEU A 338 26.00 5.54 -9.90
N ARG A 339 24.87 5.71 -9.20
CA ARG A 339 24.23 4.63 -8.41
C ARG A 339 22.90 4.17 -9.00
N TYR A 340 22.18 5.05 -9.67
CA TYR A 340 20.84 4.79 -10.19
C TYR A 340 20.77 4.99 -11.70
N GLY A 341 19.86 4.26 -12.34
CA GLY A 341 19.47 4.57 -13.71
C GLY A 341 18.57 5.80 -13.73
N VAL A 342 19.07 6.94 -14.21
CA VAL A 342 18.31 8.21 -14.21
C VAL A 342 17.85 8.56 -15.63
N HIS A 343 16.55 8.78 -15.82
CA HIS A 343 15.97 9.20 -17.09
C HIS A 343 14.79 10.16 -16.94
N LEU A 344 14.48 10.84 -18.03
CA LEU A 344 13.46 11.88 -18.13
C LEU A 344 12.16 11.34 -18.72
N ARG A 345 11.05 11.94 -18.33
CA ARG A 345 9.71 11.70 -18.86
C ARG A 345 8.95 13.03 -18.95
N SER A 346 7.96 13.09 -19.84
CA SER A 346 7.16 14.31 -20.02
C SER A 346 6.04 14.40 -19.00
N LEU A 347 6.07 15.45 -18.18
CA LEU A 347 4.99 15.79 -17.27
C LEU A 347 3.68 16.09 -18.04
N GLU A 348 3.78 16.76 -19.18
CA GLU A 348 2.63 17.07 -20.05
C GLU A 348 1.96 15.81 -20.57
N ARG A 349 2.74 14.77 -20.95
CA ARG A 349 2.17 13.48 -21.31
C ARG A 349 1.56 12.76 -20.13
N MET A 350 2.20 12.81 -18.96
CA MET A 350 1.65 12.15 -17.79
C MET A 350 0.30 12.74 -17.38
N ARG A 351 0.11 14.06 -17.57
CA ARG A 351 -1.14 14.77 -17.28
C ARG A 351 -2.19 14.67 -18.40
N THR A 352 -1.87 14.11 -19.57
CA THR A 352 -2.79 14.24 -20.71
C THR A 352 -3.99 13.29 -20.60
N ASP A 353 -5.19 13.87 -20.56
CA ASP A 353 -6.44 13.10 -20.68
C ASP A 353 -6.83 12.80 -22.12
N ASN A 354 -6.11 13.37 -23.10
CA ASN A 354 -6.42 13.19 -24.51
C ASN A 354 -6.16 11.74 -24.94
N ALA A 355 -7.24 10.99 -25.19
CA ALA A 355 -7.19 9.59 -25.59
C ALA A 355 -6.42 9.36 -26.91
N VAL A 356 -6.46 10.31 -27.84
CA VAL A 356 -5.74 10.20 -29.12
C VAL A 356 -4.23 10.27 -28.89
N VAL A 357 -3.79 11.24 -28.07
CA VAL A 357 -2.37 11.39 -27.71
C VAL A 357 -1.88 10.15 -26.96
N ARG A 358 -2.66 9.64 -26.00
CA ARG A 358 -2.33 8.41 -25.27
C ARG A 358 -2.23 7.20 -26.19
N GLN A 359 -3.17 7.03 -27.12
CA GLN A 359 -3.14 5.94 -28.08
C GLN A 359 -1.94 6.04 -29.03
N GLN A 360 -1.60 7.24 -29.50
CA GLN A 360 -0.46 7.47 -30.37
C GLN A 360 0.86 7.14 -29.68
N TRP A 361 1.01 7.56 -28.42
CA TRP A 361 2.13 7.21 -27.56
C TRP A 361 2.26 5.69 -27.37
N GLN A 362 1.17 5.00 -27.04
CA GLN A 362 1.14 3.54 -26.92
C GLN A 362 1.52 2.84 -28.23
N ARG A 363 1.02 3.31 -29.39
CA ARG A 363 1.35 2.73 -30.70
C ARG A 363 2.82 2.88 -31.05
N ARG A 364 3.42 4.07 -30.88
CA ARG A 364 4.85 4.26 -31.14
C ARG A 364 5.72 3.49 -30.14
N TRP A 365 5.30 3.37 -28.88
CA TRP A 365 5.99 2.53 -27.91
C TRP A 365 5.94 1.05 -28.26
N ALA A 366 4.79 0.56 -28.74
CA ALA A 366 4.67 -0.81 -29.25
C ALA A 366 5.58 -1.02 -30.48
N ALA A 367 5.64 -0.05 -31.40
CA ALA A 367 6.55 -0.09 -32.54
C ALA A 367 8.03 -0.11 -32.11
N LEU A 368 8.41 0.67 -31.08
CA LEU A 368 9.75 0.63 -30.48
C LEU A 368 10.07 -0.79 -29.99
N LYS A 369 9.17 -1.42 -29.23
CA LYS A 369 9.38 -2.77 -28.71
C LYS A 369 9.42 -3.84 -29.80
N GLN A 370 8.61 -3.70 -30.85
CA GLN A 370 8.47 -4.69 -31.91
C GLN A 370 9.56 -4.58 -32.99
N HIS A 371 9.94 -3.37 -33.36
CA HIS A 371 10.82 -3.08 -34.50
C HIS A 371 12.17 -2.50 -34.10
N GLY A 372 12.37 -2.19 -32.83
CA GLY A 372 13.61 -1.61 -32.31
C GLY A 372 13.69 -0.09 -32.51
N ILE A 373 14.90 0.42 -32.36
CA ILE A 373 15.19 1.86 -32.38
C ILE A 373 15.44 2.31 -33.83
N THR A 374 14.62 3.21 -34.34
CA THR A 374 14.85 3.90 -35.62
C THR A 374 14.80 5.40 -35.39
N VAL A 375 15.92 6.08 -35.65
CA VAL A 375 16.12 7.48 -35.33
C VAL A 375 15.52 8.40 -36.40
N HIS A 376 14.88 9.47 -35.96
CA HIS A 376 14.62 10.69 -36.74
C HIS A 376 15.48 11.82 -36.17
N ALA A 377 16.51 12.23 -36.91
CA ALA A 377 17.48 13.20 -36.43
C ALA A 377 17.01 14.64 -36.72
N TRP A 378 17.25 15.54 -35.79
CA TRP A 378 17.16 16.98 -35.96
C TRP A 378 18.55 17.55 -36.25
N ARG A 379 18.61 18.53 -37.14
CA ARG A 379 19.81 19.31 -37.46
C ARG A 379 19.50 20.79 -37.46
N GLU A 380 20.51 21.64 -37.33
CA GLU A 380 20.35 23.10 -37.36
C GLU A 380 19.63 23.59 -38.63
N ALA A 381 19.88 22.94 -39.78
CA ALA A 381 19.18 23.25 -41.03
C ALA A 381 17.65 23.05 -40.96
N ASP A 382 17.18 22.17 -40.07
CA ASP A 382 15.76 21.88 -39.84
C ASP A 382 15.08 23.00 -39.05
N ALA A 383 15.83 23.87 -38.35
CA ALA A 383 15.27 25.02 -37.62
C ALA A 383 14.44 25.94 -38.53
N ARG A 384 14.86 26.12 -39.78
CA ARG A 384 14.11 26.91 -40.79
C ARG A 384 12.97 26.12 -41.46
N ARG A 385 12.88 24.81 -41.22
CA ARG A 385 11.96 23.87 -41.87
C ARG A 385 11.25 22.97 -40.85
N LEU A 386 11.02 23.45 -39.63
CA LEU A 386 10.43 22.69 -38.53
C LEU A 386 9.16 21.95 -38.95
N ARG A 387 8.25 22.63 -39.68
CA ARG A 387 7.01 22.01 -40.15
C ARG A 387 7.25 20.81 -41.09
N ALA A 388 8.24 20.89 -41.97
CA ALA A 388 8.56 19.77 -42.87
C ALA A 388 9.16 18.58 -42.07
N TRP A 389 10.01 18.88 -41.08
CA TRP A 389 10.56 17.89 -40.17
C TRP A 389 9.45 17.18 -39.36
N GLN A 390 8.48 17.93 -38.86
CA GLN A 390 7.31 17.40 -38.14
C GLN A 390 6.44 16.50 -39.03
N ILE A 391 6.14 16.95 -40.26
CA ILE A 391 5.36 16.15 -41.23
C ILE A 391 6.07 14.83 -41.55
N ALA A 392 7.39 14.86 -41.73
CA ALA A 392 8.17 13.64 -41.96
C ALA A 392 8.10 12.69 -40.76
N LEU A 393 8.23 13.21 -39.53
CA LEU A 393 8.10 12.40 -38.32
C LEU A 393 6.71 11.78 -38.19
N ALA A 394 5.66 12.56 -38.41
CA ALA A 394 4.26 12.12 -38.34
C ALA A 394 3.93 11.05 -39.41
N GLY A 395 4.46 11.22 -40.62
CA GLY A 395 4.26 10.28 -41.74
C GLY A 395 4.95 8.93 -41.55
N GLU A 396 6.01 8.85 -40.73
CA GLU A 396 6.78 7.64 -40.50
C GLU A 396 6.63 7.13 -39.06
N SER A 397 5.61 6.31 -38.81
CA SER A 397 5.34 5.69 -37.50
C SER A 397 6.45 4.77 -36.99
N ARG A 398 7.33 4.29 -37.90
CA ARG A 398 8.51 3.48 -37.55
C ARG A 398 9.68 4.30 -36.99
N ARG A 399 9.63 5.64 -37.04
CA ARG A 399 10.58 6.49 -36.32
C ARG A 399 10.22 6.45 -34.84
N THR A 400 10.98 5.66 -34.07
CA THR A 400 10.69 5.35 -32.67
C THR A 400 11.56 6.14 -31.70
N ALA A 401 12.58 6.84 -32.21
CA ALA A 401 13.47 7.69 -31.43
C ALA A 401 13.78 9.01 -32.15
N VAL A 402 14.10 10.05 -31.40
CA VAL A 402 14.64 11.31 -31.94
C VAL A 402 16.01 11.66 -31.34
N LEU A 403 16.90 12.18 -32.18
CA LEU A 403 18.16 12.80 -31.75
C LEU A 403 18.07 14.29 -32.00
N LEU A 404 18.27 15.10 -30.96
CA LEU A 404 18.02 16.55 -31.01
C LEU A 404 19.21 17.34 -30.48
N ASP A 405 19.29 18.62 -30.85
CA ASP A 405 20.08 19.58 -30.07
C ASP A 405 19.41 19.79 -28.70
N ALA A 406 20.15 20.34 -27.72
CA ALA A 406 19.61 20.64 -26.40
C ALA A 406 18.31 21.46 -26.51
N PRO A 407 17.22 21.08 -25.82
CA PRO A 407 15.93 21.76 -25.90
C PRO A 407 15.91 23.04 -25.05
N THR A 408 16.94 23.89 -25.18
CA THR A 408 17.06 25.19 -24.50
C THR A 408 16.69 26.37 -25.39
N GLY A 409 16.76 26.17 -26.72
CA GLY A 409 16.33 27.16 -27.71
C GLY A 409 14.97 26.82 -28.31
N ALA A 410 14.22 27.84 -28.76
CA ALA A 410 12.87 27.66 -29.29
C ALA A 410 12.76 26.59 -30.39
N PRO A 411 13.61 26.55 -31.45
CA PRO A 411 13.45 25.55 -32.51
C PRO A 411 13.62 24.10 -32.03
N ALA A 412 14.65 23.82 -31.22
CA ALA A 412 14.94 22.48 -30.72
C ALA A 412 13.90 22.04 -29.66
N LEU A 413 13.47 22.96 -28.80
CA LEU A 413 12.38 22.71 -27.85
C LEU A 413 11.06 22.40 -28.57
N GLU A 414 10.70 23.15 -29.61
CA GLU A 414 9.49 22.88 -30.40
C GLU A 414 9.60 21.57 -31.19
N ALA A 415 10.80 21.17 -31.63
CA ALA A 415 11.03 19.85 -32.21
C ALA A 415 10.81 18.72 -31.19
N LEU A 416 11.30 18.89 -29.94
CA LEU A 416 11.06 17.95 -28.86
C LEU A 416 9.57 17.86 -28.51
N LYS A 417 8.89 18.99 -28.33
CA LYS A 417 7.43 19.05 -28.08
C LYS A 417 6.65 18.33 -29.18
N ALA A 418 7.01 18.56 -30.44
CA ALA A 418 6.36 17.89 -31.56
C ALA A 418 6.64 16.38 -31.57
N ALA A 419 7.86 15.93 -31.29
CA ALA A 419 8.16 14.51 -31.16
C ALA A 419 7.35 13.86 -30.03
N ILE A 420 7.19 14.58 -28.93
CA ILE A 420 6.39 14.16 -27.78
C ILE A 420 4.91 14.02 -28.16
N ALA A 421 4.34 15.04 -28.81
CA ALA A 421 2.97 15.01 -29.30
C ALA A 421 2.73 13.89 -30.32
N GLU A 422 3.73 13.61 -31.15
CA GLU A 422 3.71 12.50 -32.12
C GLU A 422 3.84 11.11 -31.47
N GLY A 423 4.03 11.03 -30.16
CA GLY A 423 4.08 9.78 -29.40
C GLY A 423 5.47 9.15 -29.27
N VAL A 424 6.55 9.81 -29.69
CA VAL A 424 7.92 9.27 -29.62
C VAL A 424 8.36 9.13 -28.16
N GLY A 425 8.49 7.92 -27.63
CA GLY A 425 8.86 7.70 -26.21
C GLY A 425 10.37 7.71 -25.91
N LEU A 426 11.22 7.88 -26.92
CA LEU A 426 12.68 7.86 -26.78
C LEU A 426 13.29 9.11 -27.43
N ALA A 427 13.98 9.94 -26.66
CA ALA A 427 14.75 11.07 -27.18
C ALA A 427 16.12 11.16 -26.50
N VAL A 428 17.14 11.55 -27.27
CA VAL A 428 18.49 11.79 -26.77
C VAL A 428 19.07 13.08 -27.34
N TRP A 429 19.75 13.85 -26.51
CA TRP A 429 20.47 15.06 -26.89
C TRP A 429 21.72 15.26 -26.03
N ASP A 430 22.63 16.11 -26.50
CA ASP A 430 23.74 16.63 -25.69
C ASP A 430 23.29 17.90 -24.97
N ARG A 431 23.26 17.89 -23.64
CA ARG A 431 22.75 19.00 -22.81
C ARG A 431 23.48 20.33 -23.02
N ARG A 432 24.69 20.30 -23.59
CA ARG A 432 25.56 21.48 -23.79
C ARG A 432 25.13 22.38 -24.95
N GLY A 433 24.21 21.93 -25.82
CA GLY A 433 23.73 22.72 -26.95
C GLY A 433 23.63 21.89 -28.21
N VAL A 434 24.39 22.28 -29.25
CA VAL A 434 24.39 21.59 -30.54
C VAL A 434 24.93 20.17 -30.39
N PHE A 435 24.21 19.20 -30.96
CA PHE A 435 24.61 17.81 -30.90
C PHE A 435 25.55 17.49 -32.08
N GLU A 436 26.85 17.54 -31.82
CA GLU A 436 27.90 17.29 -32.83
C GLU A 436 27.77 15.91 -33.49
N GLU A 437 28.03 15.81 -34.79
CA GLU A 437 27.84 14.57 -35.57
C GLU A 437 28.69 13.40 -35.03
N GLU A 438 29.93 13.63 -34.60
CA GLU A 438 30.78 12.60 -33.96
C GLU A 438 30.08 11.94 -32.76
N ARG A 439 29.41 12.75 -31.93
CA ARG A 439 28.67 12.25 -30.76
C ARG A 439 27.35 11.60 -31.15
N ARG A 440 26.69 12.06 -32.22
CA ARG A 440 25.50 11.42 -32.79
C ARG A 440 25.81 10.02 -33.33
N GLU A 441 26.96 9.84 -33.96
CA GLU A 441 27.44 8.53 -34.43
C GLU A 441 27.62 7.56 -33.26
N VAL A 442 28.18 8.01 -32.14
CA VAL A 442 28.31 7.22 -30.91
C VAL A 442 26.93 6.75 -30.41
N VAL A 443 25.94 7.65 -30.29
CA VAL A 443 24.58 7.25 -29.85
C VAL A 443 23.93 6.30 -30.85
N THR A 444 24.12 6.54 -32.15
CA THR A 444 23.57 5.67 -33.20
C THR A 444 24.19 4.27 -33.12
N ALA A 445 25.49 4.16 -32.87
CA ALA A 445 26.17 2.89 -32.65
C ALA A 445 25.66 2.18 -31.39
N VAL A 446 25.42 2.93 -30.29
CA VAL A 446 24.81 2.38 -29.07
C VAL A 446 23.42 1.83 -29.37
N PHE A 447 22.57 2.57 -30.10
CA PHE A 447 21.24 2.11 -30.48
C PHE A 447 21.28 0.87 -31.37
N ALA A 448 22.22 0.79 -32.31
CA ALA A 448 22.41 -0.38 -33.16
C ALA A 448 22.90 -1.62 -32.38
N ALA A 449 23.65 -1.43 -31.30
CA ALA A 449 24.16 -2.52 -30.46
C ALA A 449 23.12 -3.07 -29.46
N VAL A 450 22.05 -2.33 -29.16
CA VAL A 450 21.02 -2.74 -28.21
C VAL A 450 20.01 -3.68 -28.90
N THR A 451 20.01 -4.95 -28.51
CA THR A 451 19.08 -5.96 -29.06
C THR A 451 17.65 -5.80 -28.55
N MET A 452 17.50 -5.41 -27.29
CA MET A 452 16.20 -5.20 -26.65
C MET A 452 16.10 -3.76 -26.15
N PRO A 453 15.21 -2.90 -26.70
CA PRO A 453 15.16 -1.48 -26.34
C PRO A 453 15.02 -1.21 -24.83
N VAL A 454 14.36 -2.11 -24.09
CA VAL A 454 14.22 -2.03 -22.62
C VAL A 454 15.56 -2.00 -21.86
N GLN A 455 16.64 -2.49 -22.47
CA GLN A 455 17.98 -2.46 -21.87
C GLN A 455 18.64 -1.08 -21.97
N LEU A 456 18.10 -0.17 -22.78
CA LEU A 456 18.73 1.11 -23.08
C LEU A 456 18.99 1.97 -21.82
N PRO A 457 18.06 2.11 -20.85
CA PRO A 457 18.36 2.79 -19.59
C PRO A 457 19.58 2.22 -18.85
N SER A 458 19.74 0.89 -18.79
CA SER A 458 20.93 0.26 -18.18
C SER A 458 22.21 0.54 -18.96
N VAL A 459 22.13 0.58 -20.30
CA VAL A 459 23.27 0.89 -21.16
C VAL A 459 23.73 2.34 -20.96
N ILE A 460 22.79 3.30 -20.92
CA ILE A 460 23.08 4.71 -20.65
C ILE A 460 23.68 4.90 -19.25
N HIS A 461 23.12 4.24 -18.22
CA HIS A 461 23.70 4.25 -16.87
C HIS A 461 25.15 3.76 -16.87
N ARG A 462 25.43 2.63 -17.53
CA ARG A 462 26.81 2.09 -17.63
C ARG A 462 27.75 3.00 -18.42
N MET A 463 27.25 3.70 -19.44
CA MET A 463 28.03 4.73 -20.14
C MET A 463 28.42 5.88 -19.20
N ARG A 464 27.49 6.36 -18.37
CA ARG A 464 27.76 7.39 -17.36
C ARG A 464 28.80 6.92 -16.33
N LEU A 465 28.64 5.71 -15.80
CA LEU A 465 29.58 5.11 -14.86
C LEU A 465 31.00 5.01 -15.45
N ASN A 466 31.12 4.53 -16.69
CA ASN A 466 32.41 4.40 -17.36
C ASN A 466 33.08 5.76 -17.63
N ALA A 467 32.30 6.83 -17.81
CA ALA A 467 32.82 8.16 -18.05
C ALA A 467 33.44 8.82 -16.81
N GLU A 468 33.10 8.38 -15.59
CA GLU A 468 33.76 8.85 -14.37
C GLU A 468 35.12 8.19 -14.13
N SER A 469 35.37 7.02 -14.74
CA SER A 469 36.62 6.25 -14.57
C SER A 469 37.85 6.84 -15.30
N GLY A 470 37.75 8.03 -15.90
CA GLY A 470 38.91 8.89 -16.17
C GLY A 470 39.62 8.77 -17.54
N ALA A 471 38.93 8.53 -18.65
CA ALA A 471 39.56 8.62 -19.99
C ALA A 471 39.05 9.81 -20.83
N GLN A 472 39.95 10.45 -21.57
CA GLN A 472 39.64 11.67 -22.35
C GLN A 472 39.19 11.32 -23.78
N ASP A 473 37.99 10.76 -23.94
CA ASP A 473 37.36 10.45 -25.24
C ASP A 473 36.00 11.18 -25.37
N ALA A 474 35.64 11.60 -26.59
CA ALA A 474 34.34 12.11 -26.98
C ALA A 474 33.15 11.28 -26.44
N VAL A 475 33.30 9.94 -26.37
CA VAL A 475 32.28 9.04 -25.78
C VAL A 475 32.00 9.38 -24.32
N GLN A 476 33.03 9.71 -23.54
CA GLN A 476 32.90 10.00 -22.11
C GLN A 476 32.33 11.40 -21.88
N TYR A 477 32.75 12.39 -22.69
CA TYR A 477 32.17 13.72 -22.65
C TYR A 477 30.68 13.73 -22.97
N LEU A 478 30.24 12.92 -23.94
CA LEU A 478 28.83 12.73 -24.26
C LEU A 478 28.09 12.07 -23.09
N ALA A 479 28.63 10.97 -22.53
CA ALA A 479 27.95 10.21 -21.49
C ALA A 479 27.61 11.06 -20.26
N ARG A 480 28.49 11.97 -19.84
CA ARG A 480 28.24 12.90 -18.70
C ARG A 480 27.13 13.90 -18.98
N ASN A 481 26.97 14.31 -20.24
CA ASN A 481 26.06 15.39 -20.64
C ASN A 481 24.84 14.90 -21.42
N VAL A 482 24.57 13.59 -21.43
CA VAL A 482 23.47 13.03 -22.19
C VAL A 482 22.13 13.34 -21.50
N GLY A 483 21.29 14.09 -22.20
CA GLY A 483 19.86 14.18 -21.91
C GLY A 483 19.17 12.95 -22.49
N PHE A 484 18.40 12.24 -21.67
CA PHE A 484 17.83 10.95 -22.03
C PHE A 484 16.38 10.87 -21.56
N LEU A 485 15.45 10.94 -22.53
CA LEU A 485 14.02 10.74 -22.30
C LEU A 485 13.64 9.30 -22.64
N TRP A 486 13.02 8.63 -21.67
CA TRP A 486 12.53 7.27 -21.75
C TRP A 486 11.13 7.22 -21.14
N ASP A 487 10.12 7.39 -21.98
CA ASP A 487 8.75 7.64 -21.56
C ASP A 487 7.82 6.46 -21.89
N ASP A 488 7.67 5.54 -20.93
CA ASP A 488 6.88 4.31 -21.06
C ASP A 488 5.39 4.54 -20.74
N PRO A 489 4.46 4.39 -21.72
CA PRO A 489 3.03 4.61 -21.53
C PRO A 489 2.35 3.63 -20.58
N THR A 490 3.04 2.56 -20.18
CA THR A 490 2.50 1.58 -19.22
C THR A 490 2.80 1.92 -17.76
N ARG A 491 3.70 2.89 -17.53
CA ARG A 491 4.16 3.32 -16.21
C ARG A 491 3.56 4.65 -15.81
N VAL A 492 2.23 4.72 -15.73
CA VAL A 492 1.51 5.94 -15.37
C VAL A 492 1.44 6.12 -13.85
N VAL A 493 1.49 7.35 -13.38
CA VAL A 493 1.21 7.70 -11.98
C VAL A 493 0.00 8.62 -11.92
N ASP A 494 -0.74 8.54 -10.81
CA ASP A 494 -1.87 9.43 -10.59
C ASP A 494 -1.34 10.81 -10.15
N LEU A 495 -1.26 11.73 -11.11
CA LEU A 495 -1.07 13.15 -10.87
C LEU A 495 -2.43 13.74 -10.53
N GLN A 496 -2.90 13.57 -9.29
CA GLN A 496 -4.19 14.12 -8.86
C GLN A 496 -4.30 15.61 -9.24
N ALA A 497 -5.37 15.96 -9.94
CA ALA A 497 -5.63 17.33 -10.38
C ALA A 497 -6.22 18.24 -9.28
N ILE A 498 -6.37 17.76 -8.04
CA ILE A 498 -7.18 18.45 -7.02
C ILE A 498 -6.28 18.97 -5.90
N ASP A 499 -5.83 20.22 -6.04
CA ASP A 499 -5.76 21.08 -4.86
C ASP A 499 -7.20 21.57 -4.58
N PRO A 500 -7.68 21.54 -3.32
CA PRO A 500 -9.03 21.97 -2.94
C PRO A 500 -9.25 23.51 -3.04
N GLY A 501 -8.62 24.17 -4.01
CA GLY A 501 -8.82 25.57 -4.37
C GLY A 501 -9.48 25.80 -5.74
N ASP A 502 -9.83 24.74 -6.46
CA ASP A 502 -10.29 24.79 -7.86
C ASP A 502 -11.79 25.15 -8.01
N LEU A 503 -12.21 26.23 -7.33
CA LEU A 503 -13.47 26.93 -7.60
C LEU A 503 -13.16 28.33 -8.16
N ALA A 504 -12.49 28.40 -9.31
CA ALA A 504 -12.58 29.54 -10.23
C ALA A 504 -11.88 29.22 -11.57
N SER A 505 -12.64 28.70 -12.53
CA SER A 505 -12.47 29.01 -13.96
C SER A 505 -13.78 28.78 -14.70
#